data_AF-A0A966FT53-F1
#
_entry.id   AF-A0A966FT53-F1
#
_cell.length_a   1.000
_cell.length_b   1.000
_cell.length_c   1.000
_cell.angle_alpha   90.00
_cell.angle_beta   90.00
_cell.angle_gamma   90.00
#
_symmetry.space_group_name_H-M   'P 1'
#
loop_
_entity.id
_entity.type
_entity.pdbx_description
1 polymer ?
#
loop_
_entity_poly.entity_id
_entity_poly.type
_entity_poly.pdbx_seq_one_letter_code
_entity_poly.pdbx_strand_id
1 'polypeptide(L)'
;AVMNTPSHHRVHHATNPRYLDRNYAGVFIVWDKLFGTFEAERPAEEEPIRYGIVKQLGSFNLLWAVFHEWIGMLGDIWRAPWKHKLSYLLREPGWSHDGSRETSDMIRARWEAQQQAVAGTAGDEVQSAPQKPIAGPRRAA
;
A
#
# COMPACT_ATOMS: atom_id res chain seq x y z
N ALA A 1 -7.53 -20.47 -4.34
CA ALA A 1 -6.08 -20.76 -4.32
C ALA A 1 -5.66 -21.31 -2.95
N VAL A 2 -4.86 -22.38 -2.95
CA VAL A 2 -4.26 -23.01 -1.75
C VAL A 2 -2.74 -22.73 -1.70
N MET A 3 -2.07 -22.70 -2.86
CA MET A 3 -0.65 -22.39 -2.98
C MET A 3 -0.39 -20.90 -3.29
N ASN A 4 0.83 -20.44 -2.98
CA ASN A 4 1.35 -19.18 -3.50
C ASN A 4 1.51 -19.29 -5.03
N THR A 5 1.17 -18.21 -5.74
CA THR A 5 1.22 -18.13 -7.20
C THR A 5 2.12 -16.96 -7.60
N PRO A 6 2.62 -16.91 -8.84
CA PRO A 6 3.39 -15.75 -9.30
C PRO A 6 2.67 -14.41 -9.08
N SER A 7 1.35 -14.38 -9.19
CA SER A 7 0.53 -13.20 -8.89
C SER A 7 0.58 -12.78 -7.42
N HIS A 8 0.40 -13.74 -6.48
CA HIS A 8 0.50 -13.43 -5.05
C HIS A 8 1.89 -12.92 -4.68
N HIS A 9 2.94 -13.50 -5.28
CA HIS A 9 4.32 -13.10 -5.07
C HIS A 9 4.64 -11.71 -5.66
N ARG A 10 4.02 -11.32 -6.78
CA ARG A 10 4.13 -9.94 -7.30
C ARG A 10 3.54 -8.92 -6.34
N VAL A 11 2.38 -9.21 -5.77
CA VAL A 11 1.76 -8.36 -4.73
C VAL A 11 2.69 -8.24 -3.52
N HIS A 12 3.32 -9.33 -3.07
CA HIS A 12 4.29 -9.30 -1.98
C HIS A 12 5.48 -8.35 -2.25
N HIS A 13 5.95 -8.28 -3.50
CA HIS A 13 7.05 -7.40 -3.90
C HIS A 13 6.61 -5.99 -4.33
N ALA A 14 5.32 -5.68 -4.27
CA ALA A 14 4.79 -4.41 -4.72
C ALA A 14 4.96 -3.32 -3.66
N THR A 15 5.17 -2.09 -4.13
CA THR A 15 5.25 -0.87 -3.32
C THR A 15 3.99 -0.02 -3.41
N ASN A 16 2.98 -0.48 -4.16
CA ASN A 16 1.69 0.18 -4.22
C ASN A 16 1.08 0.22 -2.81
N PRO A 17 0.49 1.35 -2.36
CA PRO A 17 -0.11 1.46 -1.03
C PRO A 17 -1.06 0.31 -0.66
N ARG A 18 -1.89 -0.16 -1.61
CA ARG A 18 -2.81 -1.30 -1.43
C ARG A 18 -2.08 -2.59 -1.00
N TYR A 19 -0.91 -2.83 -1.60
CA TYR A 19 -0.18 -4.10 -1.53
C TYR A 19 0.90 -4.13 -0.44
N LEU A 20 1.16 -3.01 0.24
CA LEU A 20 2.13 -2.97 1.33
C LEU A 20 1.74 -3.95 2.43
N ASP A 21 2.72 -4.74 2.87
CA ASP A 21 2.58 -5.67 3.99
C ASP A 21 1.49 -6.75 3.75
N ARG A 22 1.47 -7.30 2.53
CA ARG A 22 0.55 -8.36 2.08
C ARG A 22 1.26 -9.59 1.51
N ASN A 23 0.56 -10.72 1.51
CA ASN A 23 0.95 -11.99 0.89
C ASN A 23 2.33 -12.52 1.35
N TYR A 24 2.52 -12.68 2.65
CA TYR A 24 3.78 -13.09 3.27
C TYR A 24 4.15 -14.56 3.06
N ALA A 25 3.17 -15.46 2.91
CA ALA A 25 3.44 -16.89 2.95
C ALA A 25 4.13 -17.37 1.67
N GLY A 26 5.31 -17.98 1.81
CA GLY A 26 6.11 -18.42 0.65
C GLY A 26 5.50 -19.58 -0.16
N VAL A 27 4.84 -20.56 0.49
CA VAL A 27 4.34 -21.78 -0.18
C VAL A 27 2.82 -21.87 -0.20
N PHE A 28 2.16 -21.70 0.95
CA PHE A 28 0.72 -21.86 1.07
C PHE A 28 0.04 -20.53 1.42
N ILE A 29 -0.73 -19.99 0.47
CA ILE A 29 -1.44 -18.71 0.63
C ILE A 29 -2.59 -18.79 1.65
N VAL A 30 -2.93 -20.00 2.10
CA VAL A 30 -3.96 -20.20 3.14
C VAL A 30 -3.61 -19.46 4.43
N TRP A 31 -2.33 -19.34 4.76
CA TRP A 31 -1.90 -18.62 5.95
C TRP A 31 -2.24 -17.14 5.88
N ASP A 32 -2.00 -16.50 4.73
CA ASP A 32 -2.37 -15.10 4.53
C ASP A 32 -3.88 -14.88 4.61
N LYS A 33 -4.69 -15.84 4.17
CA LYS A 33 -6.14 -15.76 4.30
C LYS A 33 -6.60 -15.92 5.74
N LEU A 34 -5.96 -16.83 6.49
CA LEU A 34 -6.28 -17.08 7.88
C LEU A 34 -5.91 -15.88 8.78
N PHE A 35 -4.76 -15.25 8.51
CA PHE A 35 -4.26 -14.12 9.30
C PHE A 35 -4.61 -12.74 8.71
N GLY A 36 -5.40 -12.69 7.62
CA GLY A 36 -5.94 -11.45 7.07
C GLY A 36 -4.91 -10.59 6.32
N THR A 37 -3.83 -11.19 5.83
CA THR A 37 -2.76 -10.53 5.06
C THR A 37 -2.85 -10.78 3.57
N PHE A 38 -3.85 -11.54 3.11
CA PHE A 38 -4.09 -11.81 1.69
C PHE A 38 -4.64 -10.59 0.95
N GLU A 39 -4.01 -10.21 -0.16
CA GLU A 39 -4.56 -9.27 -1.16
C GLU A 39 -4.35 -9.84 -2.56
N ALA A 40 -5.39 -9.74 -3.41
CA ALA A 40 -5.32 -10.19 -4.79
C ALA A 40 -4.75 -9.09 -5.70
N GLU A 41 -3.95 -9.49 -6.69
CA GLU A 41 -3.50 -8.57 -7.73
C GLU A 41 -4.71 -8.07 -8.55
N ARG A 42 -4.78 -6.75 -8.75
CA ARG A 42 -5.76 -6.13 -9.64
C ARG A 42 -5.32 -6.21 -11.11
N PRO A 43 -6.25 -6.10 -12.06
CA PRO A 43 -5.90 -5.98 -13.47
C PRO A 43 -4.88 -4.86 -13.69
N ALA A 44 -3.92 -5.07 -14.60
CA ALA A 44 -2.81 -4.14 -14.80
C ALA A 44 -3.27 -2.78 -15.34
N GLU A 45 -4.39 -2.77 -16.05
CA GLU A 45 -5.11 -1.59 -16.52
C GLU A 45 -5.72 -0.75 -15.39
N GLU A 46 -6.04 -1.37 -14.25
CA GLU A 46 -6.56 -0.68 -13.06
C GLU A 46 -5.43 -0.26 -12.12
N GLU A 47 -4.51 -1.18 -11.81
CA GLU A 47 -3.41 -0.92 -10.89
C GLU A 47 -2.15 -1.70 -11.28
N PRO A 48 -1.25 -1.10 -12.08
CA PRO A 48 0.00 -1.73 -12.44
C PRO A 48 0.91 -1.87 -11.22
N ILE A 49 1.58 -3.02 -11.13
CA ILE A 49 2.52 -3.32 -10.03
C ILE A 49 3.77 -2.43 -10.15
N ARG A 50 4.09 -1.74 -9.04
CA ARG A 50 5.33 -0.97 -8.90
C ARG A 50 6.28 -1.67 -7.94
N TYR A 51 7.46 -2.05 -8.42
CA TYR A 51 8.48 -2.71 -7.61
C TYR A 51 9.44 -1.70 -6.96
N GLY A 52 10.10 -2.16 -5.89
CA GLY A 52 11.17 -1.43 -5.22
C GLY A 52 10.94 -1.38 -3.71
N ILE A 53 11.36 -0.28 -3.10
CA ILE A 53 11.11 0.04 -1.70
C ILE A 53 10.39 1.38 -1.61
N VAL A 54 9.61 1.58 -0.54
CA VAL A 54 8.78 2.80 -0.38
C VAL A 54 9.63 4.08 -0.38
N LYS A 55 10.81 4.03 0.24
CA LYS A 55 11.79 5.12 0.24
C LYS A 55 13.03 4.70 -0.52
N GLN A 56 13.22 5.26 -1.71
CA GLN A 56 14.35 4.91 -2.58
C GLN A 56 15.68 5.35 -1.95
N LEU A 57 16.71 4.51 -2.08
CA LEU A 57 18.02 4.73 -1.44
C LEU A 57 18.86 5.84 -2.08
N GLY A 58 18.58 6.17 -3.35
CA GLY A 58 19.38 7.11 -4.14
C GLY A 58 20.82 6.65 -4.41
N SER A 59 21.14 5.36 -4.20
CA SER A 59 22.49 4.80 -4.36
C SER A 59 22.42 3.32 -4.76
N PHE A 60 23.39 2.90 -5.59
CA PHE A 60 23.59 1.49 -5.99
C PHE A 60 24.72 0.81 -5.20
N ASN A 61 25.28 1.47 -4.19
CA ASN A 61 26.32 0.88 -3.36
C ASN A 61 25.73 -0.25 -2.49
N LEU A 62 26.25 -1.47 -2.66
CA LEU A 62 25.75 -2.67 -1.96
C LEU A 62 25.88 -2.57 -0.44
N LEU A 63 27.02 -2.08 0.07
CA LEU A 63 27.22 -1.92 1.51
C LEU A 63 26.21 -0.92 2.08
N TRP A 64 26.00 0.20 1.39
CA TRP A 64 24.98 1.16 1.78
C TRP A 64 23.58 0.53 1.77
N ALA A 65 23.22 -0.19 0.70
CA ALA A 65 21.92 -0.86 0.60
C ALA A 65 21.64 -1.82 1.75
N VAL A 66 22.66 -2.55 2.23
CA VAL A 66 22.53 -3.48 3.35
C VAL A 66 22.49 -2.77 4.71
N PHE A 67 23.30 -1.72 4.92
CA PHE A 67 23.53 -1.14 6.26
C PHE A 67 22.78 0.17 6.55
N HIS A 68 22.27 0.89 5.56
CA HIS A 68 21.67 2.22 5.78
C HIS A 68 20.49 2.20 6.76
N GLU A 69 19.60 1.20 6.69
CA GLU A 69 18.49 1.08 7.65
C GLU A 69 19.00 0.80 9.07
N TRP A 70 20.05 -0.01 9.25
CA TRP A 70 20.65 -0.23 10.57
C TRP A 70 21.21 1.06 11.17
N ILE A 71 21.90 1.85 10.35
CA ILE A 71 22.41 3.17 10.74
C ILE A 71 21.25 4.12 11.09
N GLY A 72 20.18 4.09 10.29
CA GLY A 72 18.94 4.85 10.53
C GLY A 72 18.31 4.49 11.87
N MET A 73 18.06 3.20 12.11
CA MET A 73 17.49 2.69 13.36
C MET A 73 18.32 3.05 14.58
N LEU A 74 19.66 2.90 14.52
CA LEU A 74 20.55 3.31 15.62
C LEU A 74 20.45 4.81 15.89
N GLY A 75 20.39 5.63 14.85
CA GLY A 75 20.18 7.07 14.97
C GLY A 75 18.83 7.42 15.60
N ASP A 76 17.78 6.66 15.28
CA ASP A 76 16.44 6.85 15.85
C ASP A 76 16.41 6.49 17.34
N ILE A 77 16.99 5.35 17.72
CA ILE A 77 17.14 4.94 19.11
C ILE A 77 17.95 5.97 19.89
N TRP A 78 19.03 6.49 19.31
CA TRP A 78 19.89 7.48 19.98
C TRP A 78 19.11 8.77 20.30
N ARG A 79 18.38 9.30 19.32
CA ARG A 79 17.61 10.56 19.44
C ARG A 79 16.29 10.40 20.22
N ALA A 80 15.74 9.20 20.30
CA ALA A 80 14.48 8.95 20.97
C ALA A 80 14.58 9.24 22.50
N PRO A 81 13.53 9.84 23.09
CA PRO A 81 13.38 9.89 24.54
C PRO A 81 13.46 8.49 25.15
N TRP A 82 14.02 8.38 26.36
CA TRP A 82 14.29 7.09 27.02
C TRP A 82 13.09 6.12 26.99
N LYS A 83 11.90 6.64 27.29
CA LYS A 83 10.61 5.91 27.30
C LYS A 83 10.22 5.27 25.96
N HIS A 84 10.81 5.69 24.84
CA HIS A 84 10.49 5.20 23.49
C HIS A 84 11.62 4.40 22.84
N LYS A 85 12.80 4.32 23.46
CA LYS A 85 13.97 3.63 22.86
C LYS A 85 13.67 2.16 22.55
N LEU A 86 13.02 1.45 23.47
CA LEU A 86 12.64 0.05 23.25
C LEU A 86 11.57 -0.09 22.17
N SER A 87 10.70 0.91 21.99
CA SER A 87 9.68 0.90 20.95
C SER A 87 10.30 0.90 19.55
N TYR A 88 11.42 1.59 19.34
CA TYR A 88 12.14 1.55 18.06
C TYR A 88 12.78 0.19 17.73
N LEU A 89 12.91 -0.71 18.70
CA LEU A 89 13.41 -2.07 18.50
C LEU A 89 12.29 -3.10 18.31
N LEU A 90 11.13 -2.88 18.94
CA LEU A 90 10.04 -3.84 19.00
C LEU A 90 8.87 -3.53 18.06
N ARG A 91 8.70 -2.26 17.69
CA ARG A 91 7.58 -1.85 16.83
C ARG A 91 7.92 -1.98 15.35
N GLU A 92 6.86 -1.97 14.59
CA GLU A 92 6.87 -2.05 13.14
C GLU A 92 7.67 -0.92 12.48
N PRO A 93 8.32 -1.19 11.32
CA PRO A 93 8.97 -0.16 10.52
C PRO A 93 8.02 1.00 10.20
N GLY A 94 8.58 2.22 10.22
CA GLY A 94 7.80 3.43 10.00
C GLY A 94 7.11 3.98 11.25
N TRP A 95 7.09 3.25 12.37
CA TRP A 95 6.66 3.82 13.64
C TRP A 95 7.61 4.93 14.12
N SER A 96 7.06 6.01 14.68
CA SER A 96 7.82 7.00 15.42
C SER A 96 7.03 7.55 16.60
N HIS A 97 7.74 7.95 17.65
CA HIS A 97 7.12 8.45 18.89
C HIS A 97 6.44 9.83 18.73
N ASP A 98 6.76 10.55 17.65
CA ASP A 98 6.31 11.90 17.34
C ASP A 98 5.35 11.96 16.13
N GLY A 99 5.07 10.82 15.50
CA GLY A 99 4.23 10.76 14.29
C GLY A 99 4.87 11.35 13.03
N SER A 100 6.18 11.63 13.04
CA SER A 100 6.92 12.12 11.85
C SER A 100 7.02 11.09 10.71
N ARG A 101 6.64 9.83 10.95
CA ARG A 101 6.73 8.74 9.99
C ARG A 101 5.41 7.97 9.93
N GLU A 102 5.25 7.24 8.83
CA GLU A 102 4.08 6.42 8.57
C GLU A 102 4.51 4.95 8.47
N THR A 103 3.74 4.07 9.10
CA THR A 103 3.82 2.61 8.87
C THR A 103 3.13 2.26 7.56
N SER A 104 3.36 1.06 7.03
CA SER A 104 2.65 0.54 5.85
C SER A 104 1.12 0.62 6.01
N ASP A 105 0.62 0.31 7.21
CA ASP A 105 -0.81 0.39 7.53
C ASP A 105 -1.34 1.82 7.47
N MET A 106 -0.59 2.79 7.98
CA MET A 106 -0.95 4.21 7.90
C MET A 106 -0.96 4.70 6.45
N ILE A 107 0.05 4.31 5.65
CA ILE A 107 0.12 4.64 4.22
C ILE A 107 -1.08 4.09 3.48
N ARG A 108 -1.44 2.82 3.73
CA ARG A 108 -2.58 2.16 3.10
C ARG A 108 -3.91 2.77 3.53
N ALA A 109 -4.12 3.00 4.82
CA ALA A 109 -5.34 3.63 5.34
C ALA A 109 -5.56 5.03 4.76
N ARG A 110 -4.49 5.84 4.67
CA ARG A 110 -4.55 7.15 4.02
C ARG A 110 -4.92 7.04 2.54
N TRP A 111 -4.32 6.10 1.83
CA TRP A 111 -4.64 5.86 0.42
C TRP A 111 -6.09 5.40 0.22
N GLU A 112 -6.59 4.48 1.06
CA GLU A 112 -7.99 4.04 1.04
C GLU A 112 -8.98 5.19 1.26
N ALA A 113 -8.70 6.06 2.24
CA ALA A 113 -9.51 7.24 2.51
C ALA A 113 -9.55 8.20 1.30
N GLN A 114 -8.43 8.38 0.60
CA GLN A 114 -8.38 9.16 -0.64
C GLN A 114 -9.24 8.54 -1.74
N GLN A 115 -9.18 7.22 -1.93
CA GLN A 115 -10.00 6.53 -2.94
C GLN A 115 -11.50 6.68 -2.66
N GLN A 116 -11.91 6.57 -1.40
CA GLN A 116 -13.30 6.76 -0.99
C GLN A 116 -13.79 8.19 -1.23
N ALA A 117 -12.95 9.18 -0.93
CA ALA A 117 -13.27 10.59 -1.19
C ALA A 117 -13.50 10.84 -2.70
N VAL A 118 -12.61 10.33 -3.56
CA VAL A 118 -12.76 10.45 -5.02
C VAL A 118 -14.02 9.75 -5.52
N ALA A 119 -14.32 8.55 -5.03
CA ALA A 119 -15.52 7.82 -5.39
C ALA A 119 -16.81 8.55 -4.95
N GLY A 120 -16.80 9.16 -3.76
CA GLY A 120 -17.91 9.98 -3.25
C GLY A 120 -18.17 11.22 -4.13
N THR A 121 -17.11 11.95 -4.49
CA THR A 121 -17.24 13.13 -5.37
C THR A 121 -17.75 12.76 -6.76
N ALA A 122 -17.30 11.63 -7.33
CA ALA A 122 -17.79 11.16 -8.62
C ALA A 122 -19.27 10.73 -8.56
N GLY A 123 -19.72 10.17 -7.43
CA GLY A 123 -21.13 9.83 -7.20
C GLY A 123 -22.05 11.07 -7.17
N ASP A 124 -21.58 12.15 -6.54
CA ASP A 124 -22.33 13.41 -6.46
C ASP A 124 -22.42 14.15 -7.81
N GLU A 125 -21.36 14.09 -8.64
CA GLU A 125 -21.40 14.62 -10.02
C GLU A 125 -22.36 13.84 -10.92
N VAL A 126 -22.42 12.51 -10.78
CA VAL A 126 -23.34 11.66 -11.56
C VAL A 126 -24.81 11.89 -11.17
N GLN A 127 -25.09 12.18 -9.88
CA GLN A 127 -26.45 12.49 -9.42
C GLN A 127 -26.91 13.92 -9.76
N SER A 128 -25.98 14.86 -9.93
CA SER A 128 -26.28 16.26 -10.26
C SER A 128 -26.31 16.56 -11.76
N ALA A 129 -25.95 15.61 -12.63
CA ALA A 129 -26.04 15.76 -14.06
C ALA A 129 -27.52 15.81 -14.53
N PRO A 130 -27.98 16.89 -15.20
CA PRO A 130 -29.35 16.98 -15.68
C PRO A 130 -29.61 15.88 -16.73
N GLN A 131 -30.58 15.00 -16.44
CA GLN A 131 -31.03 13.97 -17.37
C GLN A 131 -31.53 14.65 -18.66
N LYS A 132 -30.77 14.51 -19.75
CA LYS A 132 -31.23 14.95 -21.07
C LYS A 132 -32.46 14.12 -21.45
N PRO A 133 -33.59 14.73 -21.82
CA PRO A 133 -34.75 13.98 -22.27
C PRO A 133 -34.39 13.22 -23.54
N ILE A 134 -34.64 11.92 -23.52
CA ILE A 134 -34.43 10.98 -24.62
C ILE A 134 -35.25 11.46 -25.82
N ALA A 135 -34.58 11.90 -26.89
CA ALA A 135 -35.22 12.26 -28.14
C ALA A 135 -35.79 11.00 -28.80
N GLY A 136 -37.10 11.02 -29.07
CA GLY A 136 -37.87 9.91 -29.63
C GLY A 136 -37.42 9.47 -31.04
N PRO A 137 -37.93 8.30 -31.50
CA PRO A 137 -37.44 7.65 -32.70
C PRO A 137 -37.80 8.44 -33.97
N ARG A 138 -36.79 8.82 -34.76
CA ARG A 138 -37.01 9.31 -36.13
C ARG A 138 -37.34 8.13 -37.03
N ARG A 139 -38.53 8.18 -37.62
CA ARG A 139 -39.01 7.26 -38.66
C ARG A 139 -38.09 7.28 -39.89
N ALA A 140 -37.90 6.10 -40.46
CA ALA A 140 -37.31 5.87 -41.76
C ALA A 140 -38.20 6.40 -42.90
N ALA A 141 -37.56 6.92 -43.95
CA ALA A 141 -38.05 7.01 -45.32
C ALA A 141 -36.84 6.89 -46.25
#